data_AF-A0A3C0BT90-F1
#
_entry.id   AF-A0A3C0BT90-F1
#
_cell.length_a   1.000
_cell.length_b   1.000
_cell.length_c   1.000
_cell.angle_alpha   90.00
_cell.angle_beta   90.00
_cell.angle_gamma   90.00
#
_symmetry.space_group_name_H-M   'P 1'
#
loop_
_entity.id
_entity.type
_entity.pdbx_description
1 polymer ?
#
loop_
_entity_poly.entity_id
_entity_poly.type
_entity_poly.pdbx_seq_one_letter_code
_entity_poly.pdbx_strand_id
1 'polypeptide(L)' 'SGLRYSFDIKSGKATYEVGVDAQTGKVLEDSKEGRHPD' A
#
# COMPACT_ATOMS: atom_id res chain seq x y z
N SER A 1 -0.46 8.09 -15.12
CA SER A 1 -0.92 8.77 -13.90
C SER A 1 -2.37 8.38 -13.65
N GLY A 2 -2.58 7.27 -12.95
CA GLY A 2 -3.89 6.85 -12.46
C GLY A 2 -4.03 7.22 -10.99
N LEU A 3 -5.26 7.47 -10.52
CA LEU A 3 -5.53 7.63 -9.10
C LEU A 3 -5.32 6.29 -8.40
N ARG A 4 -4.57 6.28 -7.29
CA ARG A 4 -4.40 5.10 -6.44
C ARG A 4 -4.82 5.42 -5.02
N TYR A 5 -5.38 4.43 -4.34
CA TYR A 5 -5.49 4.43 -2.89
C TYR A 5 -4.22 3.80 -2.32
N SER A 6 -3.68 4.38 -1.26
CA SER A 6 -2.61 3.79 -0.47
C SER A 6 -3.19 3.37 0.87
N PHE A 7 -2.86 2.17 1.31
CA PHE A 7 -3.32 1.59 2.57
C PHE A 7 -2.14 1.13 3.40
N ASP A 8 -2.05 1.60 4.64
CA ASP A 8 -1.12 1.07 5.62
C ASP A 8 -1.79 -0.04 6.43
N ILE A 9 -1.34 -1.26 6.22
CA ILE A 9 -1.90 -2.46 6.83
C ILE A 9 -0.91 -2.99 7.87
N LYS A 10 -1.31 -2.96 9.14
CA LYS A 10 -0.54 -3.59 10.22
C LYS A 10 -0.85 -5.07 10.32
N SER A 11 0.17 -5.91 10.17
CA SER A 11 0.10 -7.36 10.39
C SER A 11 1.17 -7.77 11.40
N GLY A 12 0.73 -8.10 12.62
CA GLY A 12 1.62 -8.41 13.74
C GLY A 12 2.52 -7.23 14.12
N LYS A 13 3.84 -7.38 13.90
CA LYS A 13 4.85 -6.34 14.19
C LYS A 13 5.31 -5.58 12.94
N ALA A 14 4.74 -5.87 11.77
CA ALA A 14 5.09 -5.24 10.52
C ALA A 14 3.92 -4.40 10.00
N THR A 15 4.25 -3.27 9.38
CA THR A 15 3.32 -2.52 8.53
C THR A 15 3.65 -2.83 7.08
N TYR A 16 2.62 -2.86 6.25
CA TYR A 16 2.69 -3.06 4.81
C TYR A 16 1.99 -1.89 4.16
N GLU A 17 2.65 -1.30 3.17
CA GLU A 17 2.04 -0.30 2.32
C GLU A 17 1.51 -1.01 1.08
N VAL A 18 0.20 -0.88 0.86
CA VAL A 18 -0.49 -1.49 -0.27
C VAL A 18 -1.11 -0.39 -1.13
N GLY A 19 -0.64 -0.27 -2.36
CA GLY A 19 -1.17 0.65 -3.36
C GLY A 19 -2.18 -0.07 -4.25
N VAL A 20 -3.38 0.48 -4.40
CA VAL A 20 -4.46 -0.11 -5.20
C VAL A 20 -4.97 0.90 -6.23
N ASP A 21 -5.14 0.49 -7.48
CA ASP A 21 -5.73 1.30 -8.54
C ASP A 21 -7.17 1.68 -8.19
N ALA A 22 -7.48 2.98 -8.19
CA ALA A 22 -8.77 3.48 -7.73
C ALA A 22 -9.94 3.15 -8.69
N GLN A 23 -9.65 2.78 -9.94
CA GLN A 23 -10.69 2.51 -10.95
C GLN A 23 -11.02 1.02 -11.05
N THR A 24 -10.01 0.17 -10.95
CA THR A 24 -10.10 -1.27 -11.21
C THR A 24 -9.96 -2.12 -9.96
N GLY A 25 -9.44 -1.57 -8.86
CA GLY A 25 -9.13 -2.32 -7.65
C GLY A 25 -7.90 -3.23 -7.79
N LYS A 26 -7.12 -3.10 -8.87
CA LYS A 26 -5.90 -3.88 -9.06
C LYS A 26 -4.83 -3.45 -8.04
N VAL A 27 -4.21 -4.41 -7.37
CA VAL A 27 -3.04 -4.14 -6.53
C VAL A 27 -1.86 -3.73 -7.42
N LEU A 28 -1.35 -2.53 -7.16
CA LEU A 28 -0.21 -1.93 -7.85
C LEU A 28 1.06 -2.03 -7.01
N GLU A 29 0.95 -2.05 -5.68
CA GLU A 29 2.07 -2.12 -4.74
C GLU A 29 1.68 -2.99 -3.54
N ASP A 30 2.59 -3.86 -3.12
CA ASP A 30 2.50 -4.72 -1.93
C ASP A 30 3.91 -4.81 -1.34
N SER A 31 4.25 -3.84 -0.51
CA SER A 31 5.59 -3.69 0.04
C SER A 31 5.54 -3.63 1.55
N LYS A 32 6.46 -4.34 2.21
CA LYS A 32 6.64 -4.16 3.65
C LYS A 32 7.19 -2.75 3.89
N GLU A 33 6.49 -1.99 4.72
CA GLU A 33 6.85 -0.62 5.04
C GLU A 33 8.29 -0.58 5.59
N GLY A 34 9.11 0.25 4.95
CA GLY A 34 10.51 0.40 5.27
C GLY A 34 10.73 1.22 6.54
N ARG A 35 11.99 1.52 6.86
CA ARG A 35 12.35 2.36 8.02
C ARG A 35 11.91 3.84 7.92
N HIS A 36 11.28 4.23 6.82
CA HIS A 36 10.76 5.56 6.60
C HIS A 36 9.27 5.44 6.27
N PRO A 37 8.39 5.51 7.28
CA PRO A 37 6.96 5.69 7.03
C PRO A 37 6.74 7.11 6.49
N ASP A 38 5.92 7.24 5.45
CA ASP A 38 5.48 8.54 4.90
C ASP A 38 4.36 9.14 5.77
#